data_AF-A0A537MP13-F1
#
_entry.id   AF-A0A537MP13-F1
#
_cell.length_a   1.000
_cell.length_b   1.000
_cell.length_c   1.000
_cell.angle_alpha   90.00
_cell.angle_beta   90.00
_cell.angle_gamma   90.00
#
_symmetry.space_group_name_H-M   'P 1'
#
loop_
_entity.id
_entity.type
_entity.pdbx_description
1 polymer ?
#
loop_
_entity_poly.entity_id
_entity_poly.type
_entity_poly.pdbx_seq_one_letter_code
_entity_poly.pdbx_strand_id
1 'polypeptide(L)'
;MTYTLEQLSADIKAALKADPGKGGKEAVCKLVSKVCLDKEFVARHLTPENCKPRRVLYEDSETGFCVCGHVYLKPAHGEPHDHGSSWAIYGLAEGDTEMTDWKIVRKGDATNPTLVEPERVYVLRPGDAHFYDVHVIHSP
;
A
#
# COMPACT_ATOMS: atom_id res chain seq x y z
N MET A 1 17.78 11.57 -13.23
CA MET A 1 16.66 11.18 -14.11
C MET A 1 15.53 10.78 -13.19
N THR A 2 14.41 11.50 -13.28
CA THR A 2 13.19 11.22 -12.52
C THR A 2 12.70 9.81 -12.84
N TYR A 3 12.37 9.02 -11.82
CA TYR A 3 11.69 7.75 -12.05
C TYR A 3 10.27 8.05 -12.56
N THR A 4 9.75 7.35 -13.57
CA THR A 4 8.39 7.60 -14.08
C THR A 4 7.41 6.55 -13.58
N LEU A 5 6.09 6.85 -13.66
CA LEU A 5 5.05 5.87 -13.33
C LEU A 5 5.13 4.64 -14.25
N GLU A 6 5.43 4.82 -15.53
CA GLU A 6 5.60 3.73 -16.49
C GLU A 6 6.80 2.85 -16.13
N GLN A 7 7.93 3.46 -15.72
CA GLN A 7 9.11 2.70 -15.28
C GLN A 7 8.84 1.96 -13.98
N LEU A 8 8.17 2.60 -13.00
CA LEU A 8 7.74 1.94 -11.77
C LEU A 8 6.86 0.74 -12.08
N SER A 9 5.85 0.91 -12.91
CA SER A 9 4.93 -0.16 -13.27
C SER A 9 5.63 -1.31 -14.00
N ALA A 10 6.54 -1.00 -14.92
CA ALA A 10 7.32 -2.03 -15.61
C ALA A 10 8.22 -2.82 -14.64
N ASP A 11 8.87 -2.15 -13.70
CA ASP A 11 9.77 -2.79 -12.73
C ASP A 11 8.98 -3.61 -11.69
N ILE A 12 7.80 -3.13 -11.26
CA ILE A 12 6.87 -3.90 -10.40
C ILE A 12 6.44 -5.17 -11.13
N LYS A 13 5.99 -5.05 -12.38
CA LYS A 13 5.59 -6.19 -13.20
C LYS A 13 6.72 -7.20 -13.34
N ALA A 14 7.93 -6.73 -13.63
CA ALA A 14 9.10 -7.60 -13.74
C ALA A 14 9.40 -8.33 -12.43
N ALA A 15 9.35 -7.65 -11.28
CA ALA A 15 9.55 -8.25 -9.97
C ALA A 15 8.50 -9.33 -9.66
N LEU A 16 7.22 -9.06 -9.93
CA LEU A 16 6.13 -10.02 -9.69
C LEU A 16 6.18 -11.23 -10.63
N LYS A 17 6.66 -11.06 -11.87
CA LYS A 17 6.87 -12.18 -12.81
C LYS A 17 8.11 -13.00 -12.47
N ALA A 18 9.16 -12.36 -11.95
CA ALA A 18 10.36 -13.06 -11.50
C ALA A 18 10.10 -13.91 -10.26
N ASP A 19 9.29 -13.41 -9.32
CA ASP A 19 8.84 -14.17 -8.16
C ASP A 19 7.39 -13.80 -7.77
N PRO A 20 6.41 -14.70 -8.01
CA PRO A 20 5.04 -14.48 -7.57
C PRO A 20 4.85 -14.74 -6.08
N GLY A 21 5.88 -15.14 -5.34
CA GLY A 21 5.90 -15.30 -3.89
C GLY A 21 6.36 -14.03 -3.16
N LYS A 22 6.79 -14.21 -1.91
CA LYS A 22 7.15 -13.11 -0.99
C LYS A 22 8.35 -12.28 -1.49
N GLY A 23 9.34 -12.90 -2.13
CA GLY A 23 10.54 -12.19 -2.60
C GLY A 23 10.22 -11.12 -3.65
N GLY A 24 9.24 -11.39 -4.53
CA GLY A 24 8.73 -10.38 -5.47
C GLY A 24 8.06 -9.20 -4.76
N LYS A 25 7.29 -9.44 -3.69
CA LYS A 25 6.62 -8.36 -2.92
C LYS A 25 7.64 -7.53 -2.17
N GLU A 26 8.66 -8.16 -1.59
CA GLU A 26 9.77 -7.45 -0.95
C GLU A 26 10.57 -6.61 -1.96
N ALA A 27 10.74 -7.08 -3.20
CA ALA A 27 11.32 -6.29 -4.28
C ALA A 27 10.43 -5.08 -4.64
N VAL A 28 9.10 -5.28 -4.71
CA VAL A 28 8.15 -4.17 -4.92
C VAL A 28 8.21 -3.15 -3.78
N CYS A 29 8.33 -3.57 -2.52
CA CYS A 29 8.51 -2.64 -1.40
C CYS A 29 9.73 -1.72 -1.60
N LYS A 30 10.85 -2.24 -2.12
CA LYS A 30 12.05 -1.43 -2.41
C LYS A 30 11.79 -0.41 -3.53
N LEU A 31 11.04 -0.80 -4.57
CA LEU A 31 10.65 0.10 -5.66
C LEU A 31 9.72 1.22 -5.15
N VAL A 32 8.72 0.86 -4.33
CA VAL A 32 7.78 1.81 -3.72
C VAL A 32 8.52 2.77 -2.79
N SER A 33 9.39 2.26 -1.90
CA SER A 33 10.23 3.08 -1.02
C SER A 33 11.07 4.10 -1.79
N LYS A 34 11.69 3.66 -2.91
CA LYS A 34 12.48 4.53 -3.78
C LYS A 34 11.67 5.69 -4.35
N VAL A 35 10.45 5.43 -4.86
CA VAL A 35 9.62 6.50 -5.46
C VAL A 35 8.98 7.41 -4.42
N CYS A 36 8.70 6.90 -3.22
CA CYS A 36 8.26 7.73 -2.09
C CYS A 36 9.32 8.75 -1.65
N LEU A 37 10.60 8.48 -1.91
CA LEU A 37 11.72 9.41 -1.64
C LEU A 37 12.07 10.29 -2.84
N ASP A 38 11.54 10.01 -4.04
CA ASP A 38 11.75 10.80 -5.24
C ASP A 38 10.79 12.00 -5.24
N LYS A 39 11.29 13.16 -4.82
CA LYS A 39 10.51 14.40 -4.73
C LYS A 39 9.83 14.80 -6.04
N GLU A 40 10.46 14.52 -7.18
CA GLU A 40 9.90 14.85 -8.49
C GLU A 40 8.77 13.88 -8.86
N PHE A 41 8.91 12.59 -8.54
CA PHE A 41 7.83 11.61 -8.69
C PHE A 41 6.62 11.98 -7.82
N VAL A 42 6.87 12.28 -6.53
CA VAL A 42 5.82 12.65 -5.57
C VAL A 42 5.08 13.90 -6.03
N ALA A 43 5.80 14.97 -6.35
CA ALA A 43 5.20 16.23 -6.81
C ALA A 43 4.39 16.08 -8.11
N ARG A 44 4.75 15.11 -8.96
CA ARG A 44 4.06 14.85 -10.23
C ARG A 44 2.80 14.01 -10.06
N HIS A 45 2.84 12.98 -9.21
CA HIS A 45 1.81 11.95 -9.18
C HIS A 45 0.91 12.00 -7.95
N LEU A 46 1.44 12.37 -6.78
CA LEU A 46 0.72 12.39 -5.50
C LEU A 46 0.19 13.79 -5.17
N THR A 47 -0.53 14.39 -6.11
CA THR A 47 -1.18 15.68 -5.89
C THR A 47 -2.62 15.53 -5.44
N PRO A 48 -3.16 16.49 -4.67
CA PRO A 48 -4.56 16.49 -4.30
C PRO A 48 -5.49 16.40 -5.51
N GLU A 49 -5.18 17.11 -6.60
CA GLU A 49 -5.98 17.14 -7.83
C GLU A 49 -5.95 15.80 -8.56
N ASN A 50 -4.81 15.10 -8.50
CA ASN A 50 -4.65 13.83 -9.17
C ASN A 50 -5.19 12.65 -8.34
N CYS A 51 -5.29 12.75 -7.02
CA CYS A 51 -5.58 11.59 -6.16
C CYS A 51 -6.87 11.67 -5.32
N LYS A 52 -7.36 12.85 -4.91
CA LYS A 52 -8.24 13.02 -3.72
C LYS A 52 -9.44 12.04 -3.55
N PRO A 53 -9.58 11.34 -2.40
CA PRO A 53 -8.48 10.95 -1.53
C PRO A 53 -7.70 9.75 -2.09
N ARG A 54 -8.30 8.96 -3.00
CA ARG A 54 -7.66 7.79 -3.62
C ARG A 54 -7.96 7.74 -5.11
N ARG A 55 -6.95 7.44 -5.93
CA ARG A 55 -7.12 7.17 -7.36
C ARG A 55 -6.17 6.07 -7.82
N VAL A 56 -6.64 5.20 -8.72
CA VAL A 56 -5.78 4.30 -9.49
C VAL A 56 -5.02 5.12 -10.53
N LEU A 57 -3.70 5.18 -10.37
CA LEU A 57 -2.79 5.88 -11.29
C LEU A 57 -2.41 4.98 -12.47
N TYR A 58 -2.34 3.67 -12.23
CA TYR A 58 -1.98 2.66 -13.22
C TYR A 58 -2.55 1.30 -12.83
N GLU A 59 -2.90 0.50 -13.83
CA GLU A 59 -3.35 -0.89 -13.68
C GLU A 59 -2.65 -1.75 -14.75
N ASP A 60 -2.02 -2.86 -14.35
CA ASP A 60 -1.44 -3.83 -15.28
C ASP A 60 -2.45 -4.93 -15.59
N SER A 61 -2.78 -5.12 -16.87
CA SER A 61 -3.77 -6.11 -17.30
C SER A 61 -3.28 -7.57 -17.25
N GLU A 62 -1.96 -7.80 -17.17
CA GLU A 62 -1.41 -9.16 -17.18
C GLU A 62 -1.33 -9.75 -15.77
N THR A 63 -0.87 -8.94 -14.81
CA THR A 63 -0.66 -9.36 -13.41
C THR A 63 -1.76 -8.87 -12.48
N GLY A 64 -2.58 -7.91 -12.91
CA GLY A 64 -3.71 -7.37 -12.17
C GLY A 64 -3.36 -6.42 -11.02
N PHE A 65 -2.09 -6.00 -10.87
CA PHE A 65 -1.75 -5.02 -9.82
C PHE A 65 -2.18 -3.61 -10.23
N CYS A 66 -2.48 -2.79 -9.22
CA CYS A 66 -2.73 -1.38 -9.37
C CYS A 66 -1.69 -0.57 -8.59
N VAL A 67 -1.29 0.58 -9.15
CA VAL A 67 -0.61 1.64 -8.39
C VAL A 67 -1.66 2.69 -8.03
N CYS A 68 -1.88 2.88 -6.74
CA CYS A 68 -2.87 3.83 -6.23
C CYS A 68 -2.17 5.02 -5.57
N GLY A 69 -2.61 6.24 -5.90
CA GLY A 69 -2.18 7.47 -5.24
C GLY A 69 -3.19 7.86 -4.18
N HIS A 70 -2.73 8.04 -2.94
CA HIS A 70 -3.56 8.44 -1.80
C HIS A 70 -3.10 9.80 -1.27
N VAL A 71 -3.99 10.79 -1.22
CA VAL A 71 -3.68 12.14 -0.71
C VAL A 71 -4.79 12.62 0.23
N TYR A 72 -4.44 12.74 1.51
CA TYR A 72 -5.32 13.24 2.56
C TYR A 72 -4.90 14.65 2.96
N LEU A 73 -5.82 15.61 2.92
CA LEU A 73 -5.57 17.01 3.34
C LEU A 73 -5.89 17.27 4.81
N LYS A 74 -6.48 16.28 5.48
CA LYS A 74 -6.85 16.29 6.89
C LYS A 74 -6.55 14.92 7.46
N PRO A 75 -6.35 14.79 8.78
CA PRO A 75 -6.27 13.48 9.43
C PRO A 75 -7.44 12.59 9.00
N ALA A 76 -7.13 11.33 8.71
CA ALA A 76 -8.08 10.30 8.38
C ALA A 76 -7.77 9.08 9.23
N HIS A 77 -8.82 8.36 9.63
CA HIS A 77 -8.72 7.16 10.43
C HIS A 77 -9.47 6.05 9.70
N GLY A 78 -8.81 4.92 9.49
CA GLY A 78 -9.42 3.71 8.94
C GLY A 78 -9.92 2.77 10.04
N GLU A 79 -11.02 2.08 9.77
CA GLU A 79 -11.41 0.93 10.58
C GLU A 79 -10.55 -0.30 10.23
N PRO A 80 -10.42 -1.29 11.13
CA PRO A 80 -9.69 -2.53 10.84
C PRO A 80 -10.23 -3.25 9.59
N HIS A 81 -9.37 -3.52 8.62
CA HIS A 81 -9.73 -4.19 7.37
C HIS A 81 -8.58 -5.04 6.82
N ASP A 82 -8.91 -6.03 5.99
CA ASP A 82 -7.96 -6.75 5.14
C ASP A 82 -8.17 -6.38 3.65
N HIS A 83 -7.42 -7.02 2.77
CA HIS A 83 -7.55 -6.88 1.32
C HIS A 83 -8.21 -8.10 0.66
N GLY A 84 -9.01 -8.87 1.42
CA GLY A 84 -9.65 -10.10 0.94
C GLY A 84 -8.63 -11.11 0.41
N SER A 85 -8.84 -11.61 -0.81
CA SER A 85 -7.91 -12.53 -1.48
C SER A 85 -6.70 -11.84 -2.13
N SER A 86 -6.61 -10.52 -2.02
CA SER A 86 -5.50 -9.71 -2.55
C SER A 86 -4.54 -9.34 -1.41
N TRP A 87 -3.44 -8.70 -1.79
CA TRP A 87 -2.43 -8.16 -0.87
C TRP A 87 -2.20 -6.69 -1.17
N ALA A 88 -1.53 -5.96 -0.27
CA ALA A 88 -1.16 -4.57 -0.50
C ALA A 88 0.25 -4.23 -0.04
N ILE A 89 0.82 -3.18 -0.64
CA ILE A 89 2.03 -2.52 -0.17
C ILE A 89 1.71 -1.04 0.02
N TYR A 90 1.90 -0.53 1.25
CA TYR A 90 1.72 0.90 1.55
C TYR A 90 3.09 1.56 1.63
N GLY A 91 3.32 2.53 0.74
CA GLY A 91 4.46 3.44 0.81
C GLY A 91 4.02 4.82 1.29
N LEU A 92 4.80 5.43 2.19
CA LEU A 92 4.52 6.80 2.63
C LEU A 92 5.49 7.78 1.99
N ALA A 93 4.95 8.81 1.31
CA ALA A 93 5.74 9.84 0.64
C ALA A 93 5.89 11.12 1.48
N GLU A 94 4.83 11.54 2.16
CA GLU A 94 4.81 12.76 2.97
C GLU A 94 3.99 12.57 4.24
N GLY A 95 4.35 13.31 5.30
CA GLY A 95 3.71 13.23 6.61
C GLY A 95 4.04 11.93 7.35
N ASP A 96 3.19 11.60 8.32
CA ASP A 96 3.27 10.39 9.12
C ASP A 96 1.93 9.64 9.02
N THR A 97 1.94 8.31 9.10
CA THR A 97 0.74 7.50 9.23
C THR A 97 0.93 6.49 10.35
N GLU A 98 0.13 6.60 11.40
CA GLU A 98 0.08 5.57 12.44
C GLU A 98 -0.70 4.38 11.92
N MET A 99 -0.10 3.20 11.97
CA MET A 99 -0.70 1.94 11.56
C MET A 99 -0.93 1.08 12.80
N THR A 100 -2.06 0.40 12.84
CA THR A 100 -2.31 -0.69 13.78
C THR A 100 -2.43 -2.00 13.03
N ASP A 101 -1.63 -3.00 13.40
CA ASP A 101 -1.83 -4.40 13.03
C ASP A 101 -2.80 -5.03 14.04
N TRP A 102 -3.74 -5.81 13.54
CA TRP A 102 -4.78 -6.44 14.34
C TRP A 102 -4.70 -7.95 14.25
N LYS A 103 -4.77 -8.62 15.39
CA LYS A 103 -4.89 -10.08 15.44
C LYS A 103 -6.33 -10.51 15.65
N ILE A 104 -6.70 -11.60 14.99
CA ILE A 104 -8.05 -12.18 15.10
C ILE A 104 -8.19 -12.87 16.45
N VAL A 105 -9.17 -12.42 17.25
CA VAL A 105 -9.54 -13.10 18.52
C VAL A 105 -10.69 -14.07 18.31
N ARG A 106 -11.59 -13.78 17.37
CA ARG A 106 -12.66 -14.68 16.95
C ARG A 106 -13.00 -14.46 15.49
N LYS A 107 -12.85 -15.49 14.66
CA LYS A 107 -13.23 -15.43 13.25
C LYS A 107 -14.75 -15.30 13.13
N GLY A 108 -15.18 -14.36 12.28
CA GLY A 108 -16.58 -14.17 11.94
C GLY A 108 -17.09 -15.22 10.94
N ASP A 109 -18.34 -15.06 10.54
CA ASP A 109 -19.01 -15.88 9.53
C ASP A 109 -19.90 -14.98 8.64
N ALA A 110 -20.87 -15.57 7.93
CA ALA A 110 -21.75 -14.82 7.03
C ALA A 110 -22.65 -13.79 7.75
N THR A 111 -22.87 -13.92 9.05
CA THR A 111 -23.76 -13.03 9.82
C THR A 111 -23.04 -12.31 10.97
N ASN A 112 -21.87 -12.79 11.38
CA ASN A 112 -21.09 -12.22 12.48
C ASN A 112 -19.76 -11.65 11.98
N PRO A 113 -19.37 -10.43 12.39
CA PRO A 113 -18.07 -9.87 12.03
C PRO A 113 -16.94 -10.63 12.72
N THR A 114 -15.76 -10.61 12.08
CA THR A 114 -14.52 -11.03 12.74
C THR A 114 -14.20 -10.05 13.85
N LEU A 115 -13.96 -10.58 15.06
CA LEU A 115 -13.46 -9.80 16.18
C LEU A 115 -11.95 -9.80 16.17
N VAL A 116 -11.38 -8.62 16.41
CA VAL A 116 -9.95 -8.39 16.46
C VAL A 116 -9.56 -7.59 17.69
N GLU A 117 -8.29 -7.67 18.08
CA GLU A 117 -7.68 -6.79 19.08
C GLU A 117 -6.35 -6.23 18.55
N PRO A 118 -5.92 -5.03 18.99
CA PRO A 118 -4.66 -4.45 18.55
C PRO A 118 -3.50 -5.37 18.93
N GLU A 119 -2.64 -5.69 17.97
CA GLU A 119 -1.43 -6.46 18.21
C GLU A 119 -0.20 -5.57 18.27
N ARG A 120 -0.11 -4.61 17.35
CA ARG A 120 1.04 -3.71 17.22
C ARG A 120 0.62 -2.36 16.67
N VAL A 121 1.17 -1.29 17.22
CA VAL A 121 1.05 0.08 16.69
C VAL A 121 2.43 0.56 16.27
N TYR A 122 2.54 1.18 15.11
CA TYR A 122 3.77 1.75 14.58
C TYR A 122 3.48 2.92 13.66
N VAL A 123 4.50 3.75 13.38
CA VAL A 123 4.36 4.91 12.49
C VAL A 123 5.16 4.64 11.23
N LEU A 124 4.50 4.72 10.07
CA LEU A 124 5.15 4.84 8.78
C LEU A 124 5.59 6.30 8.58
N ARG A 125 6.80 6.47 8.04
CA ARG A 125 7.44 7.75 7.73
C ARG A 125 7.82 7.83 6.25
N PRO A 126 8.15 9.02 5.72
CA PRO A 126 8.54 9.16 4.32
C PRO A 126 9.65 8.19 3.91
N GLY A 127 9.37 7.38 2.89
CA GLY A 127 10.25 6.33 2.38
C GLY A 127 9.99 4.94 2.95
N ASP A 128 9.21 4.79 4.01
CA ASP A 128 8.79 3.47 4.50
C ASP A 128 7.84 2.82 3.49
N ALA A 129 8.01 1.52 3.29
CA ALA A 129 7.12 0.69 2.49
C ALA A 129 6.83 -0.62 3.25
N HIS A 130 5.56 -0.88 3.51
CA HIS A 130 5.11 -2.03 4.30
C HIS A 130 4.22 -2.96 3.48
N PHE A 131 4.50 -4.26 3.53
CA PHE A 131 3.73 -5.30 2.84
C PHE A 131 2.71 -5.91 3.79
N TYR A 132 1.43 -5.89 3.40
CA TYR A 132 0.34 -6.61 4.04
C TYR A 132 -0.04 -7.77 3.14
N ASP A 133 0.18 -8.99 3.64
CA ASP A 133 -0.19 -10.21 2.92
C ASP A 133 -1.70 -10.42 2.91
N VAL A 134 -2.14 -11.43 2.18
CA VAL A 134 -3.54 -11.84 2.09
C VAL A 134 -4.11 -12.08 3.50
N HIS A 135 -5.29 -11.52 3.75
CA HIS A 135 -6.00 -11.58 5.03
C HIS A 135 -5.31 -10.90 6.24
N VAL A 136 -4.23 -10.13 6.04
CA VAL A 136 -3.62 -9.35 7.13
C VAL A 136 -4.48 -8.13 7.45
N ILE A 137 -4.99 -8.05 8.68
CA ILE A 137 -5.88 -6.99 9.14
C ILE A 137 -5.05 -5.83 9.71
N HIS A 138 -5.25 -4.63 9.18
CA HIS A 138 -4.57 -3.41 9.58
C HIS A 138 -5.51 -2.20 9.53
N SER A 139 -5.12 -1.08 10.14
CA SER A 139 -5.79 0.21 10.00
C SER A 139 -4.81 1.38 10.06
N PRO A 140 -4.87 2.35 9.12
CA PRO A 140 -4.16 3.62 9.18
C PRO A 140 -4.90 4.71 9.97
#